data_AF-A0A2N9GZH4-F1
#
_entry.id   AF-A0A2N9GZH4-F1
#
_cell.length_a   1.000
_cell.length_b   1.000
_cell.length_c   1.000
_cell.angle_alpha   90.00
_cell.angle_beta   90.00
_cell.angle_gamma   90.00
#
_symmetry.space_group_name_H-M   'P 1'
#
loop_
_entity.id
_entity.type
_entity.pdbx_description
1 polymer ?
#
loop_
_entity_poly.entity_id
_entity_poly.type
_entity_poly.pdbx_seq_one_letter_code
_entity_poly.pdbx_strand_id
1 'polypeptide(L)'
;MYKLLAKLLANRLRMVLHKIISPSQNAFVQGCQILDSVLIANEVLDSRLKEGTPGLLCKLDIEKAYDHVNWDFLIYLLQRCGFPRKWCNWIWFCISTVWFSVLINGSPQGFFASSRGLRQGDPLSPLLFLLIMETLSRLMDRASGGGYLSGFEVGPGEATPLVVSHLLFADDTLIFCPTDPMQLEHLQAVFSWFEVVSGLKVNLGKSEMVSMGVVPNLEELVEILGLCLGSGFRDMGWRGMLIGERWWRPSMAICGGAGVLKLLKVHMGSAYGNPFDKDGPLPLKLLYPELFSIARDGEASVVALLSTRNGDLHWDINFLRNIQDWELESDMNPRNGIP
;
A
#
# COMPACT_ATOMS: atom_id res chain seq x y z
N MET A 1 -21.30 -13.77 21.01
CA MET A 1 -20.44 -13.37 22.14
C MET A 1 -19.00 -13.09 21.72
N TYR A 2 -18.27 -14.02 21.10
CA TYR A 2 -16.88 -13.81 20.65
C TYR A 2 -16.65 -12.53 19.82
N LYS A 3 -17.44 -12.31 18.76
CA LYS A 3 -17.28 -11.15 17.86
C LYS A 3 -17.36 -9.80 18.59
N LEU A 4 -18.13 -9.71 19.67
CA LEU A 4 -18.20 -8.50 20.51
C LEU A 4 -16.89 -8.29 21.28
N LEU A 5 -16.34 -9.35 21.87
CA LEU A 5 -15.05 -9.30 22.56
C LEU A 5 -13.92 -8.93 21.59
N ALA A 6 -13.84 -9.58 20.44
CA ALA A 6 -12.85 -9.28 19.41
C ALA A 6 -12.93 -7.82 18.95
N LYS A 7 -14.14 -7.31 18.71
CA LYS A 7 -14.37 -5.91 18.34
C LYS A 7 -13.96 -4.93 19.45
N LEU A 8 -14.26 -5.25 20.72
CA LEU A 8 -13.82 -4.44 21.86
C LEU A 8 -12.29 -4.40 21.99
N LEU A 9 -11.63 -5.55 21.84
CA LEU A 9 -10.17 -5.65 21.87
C LEU A 9 -9.54 -4.88 20.69
N ALA A 10 -10.09 -5.04 19.48
CA ALA A 10 -9.64 -4.33 18.30
C ALA A 10 -9.74 -2.81 18.46
N ASN A 11 -10.87 -2.31 18.98
CA ASN A 11 -11.06 -0.88 19.23
C ASN A 11 -10.02 -0.34 20.23
N ARG A 12 -9.71 -1.10 21.29
CA ARG A 12 -8.68 -0.71 22.26
C ARG A 12 -7.27 -0.76 21.68
N LEU A 13 -6.96 -1.77 20.89
CA LEU A 13 -5.67 -1.90 20.21
C LEU A 13 -5.44 -0.74 19.24
N ARG A 14 -6.46 -0.35 18.49
CA ARG A 14 -6.41 0.78 17.55
C ARG A 14 -5.97 2.09 18.21
N MET A 15 -6.39 2.34 19.47
CA MET A 15 -6.01 3.55 20.20
C MET A 15 -4.51 3.64 20.51
N VAL A 16 -3.79 2.51 20.56
CA VAL A 16 -2.35 2.49 20.88
C VAL A 16 -1.47 2.15 19.68
N LEU A 17 -2.08 1.73 18.57
CA LEU A 17 -1.39 1.22 17.39
C LEU A 17 -0.41 2.23 16.79
N HIS A 18 -0.80 3.52 16.75
CA HIS A 18 0.02 4.63 16.27
C HIS A 18 1.32 4.87 17.05
N LYS A 19 1.43 4.33 18.27
CA LYS A 19 2.65 4.43 19.09
C LYS A 19 3.63 3.29 18.82
N ILE A 20 3.16 2.24 18.15
CA ILE A 20 3.91 1.00 17.94
C ILE A 20 4.38 0.88 16.50
N ILE A 21 3.49 1.22 15.56
CA ILE A 21 3.75 1.14 14.12
C ILE A 21 4.64 2.30 13.67
N SER A 22 5.61 2.00 12.80
CA SER A 22 6.52 2.96 12.21
C SER A 22 5.81 3.89 11.21
N PRO A 23 6.32 5.10 10.97
CA PRO A 23 5.79 5.99 9.92
C PRO A 23 5.80 5.35 8.52
N SER A 24 6.62 4.33 8.28
CA SER A 24 6.72 3.61 7.00
C SER A 24 5.52 2.70 6.72
N GLN A 25 4.64 2.46 7.71
CA GLN A 25 3.51 1.52 7.63
C GLN A 25 2.15 2.25 7.82
N ASN A 26 1.99 3.43 7.23
CA ASN A 26 0.84 4.37 7.39
C ASN A 26 -0.58 3.85 7.01
N ALA A 27 -0.80 2.54 6.94
CA ALA A 27 -2.03 1.93 6.46
C ALA A 27 -3.24 1.94 7.42
N PHE A 28 -3.06 2.12 8.74
CA PHE A 28 -4.19 1.99 9.69
C PHE A 28 -4.10 2.88 10.94
N VAL A 29 -3.22 3.89 10.92
CA VAL A 29 -3.14 4.88 11.99
C VAL A 29 -4.26 5.91 11.81
N GLN A 30 -5.05 6.15 12.85
CA GLN A 30 -6.15 7.12 12.83
C GLN A 30 -5.62 8.50 12.44
N GLY A 31 -5.90 8.93 11.21
CA GLY A 31 -5.44 10.21 10.65
C GLY A 31 -4.59 10.11 9.37
N CYS A 32 -4.06 8.92 9.03
CA CYS A 32 -3.32 8.69 7.79
C CYS A 32 -4.24 8.06 6.74
N GLN A 33 -4.24 8.59 5.53
CA GLN A 33 -5.00 8.06 4.40
C GLN A 33 -4.10 7.14 3.57
N ILE A 34 -4.67 6.10 2.96
CA ILE A 34 -3.98 5.21 2.00
C ILE A 34 -3.23 6.03 0.93
N LEU A 35 -3.83 7.17 0.56
CA LEU A 35 -3.29 8.14 -0.38
C LEU A 35 -1.91 8.69 0.04
N ASP A 36 -1.61 8.81 1.34
CA ASP A 36 -0.34 9.36 1.81
C ASP A 36 0.83 8.45 1.39
N SER A 37 0.69 7.12 1.57
CA SER A 37 1.72 6.16 1.14
C SER A 37 1.88 6.13 -0.38
N VAL A 38 0.77 6.25 -1.12
CA VAL A 38 0.80 6.32 -2.59
C VAL A 38 1.49 7.60 -3.07
N LEU A 39 1.22 8.73 -2.42
CA LEU A 39 1.87 10.01 -2.73
C LEU A 39 3.36 9.96 -2.42
N ILE A 40 3.77 9.39 -1.28
CA ILE A 40 5.19 9.19 -0.95
C ILE A 40 5.85 8.30 -2.00
N ALA A 41 5.24 7.17 -2.35
CA ALA A 41 5.76 6.30 -3.40
C ALA A 41 5.92 7.04 -4.74
N ASN A 42 4.92 7.82 -5.14
CA ASN A 42 4.99 8.63 -6.36
C ASN A 42 6.16 9.62 -6.34
N GLU A 43 6.31 10.37 -5.25
CA GLU A 43 7.39 11.36 -5.11
C GLU A 43 8.77 10.69 -5.12
N VAL A 44 8.92 9.57 -4.41
CA VAL A 44 10.14 8.76 -4.38
C VAL A 44 10.54 8.31 -5.79
N LEU A 45 9.57 7.81 -6.55
CA LEU A 45 9.80 7.30 -7.90
C LEU A 45 10.08 8.43 -8.89
N ASP A 46 9.36 9.54 -8.80
CA ASP A 46 9.55 10.71 -9.67
C ASP A 46 10.91 11.39 -9.42
N SER A 47 11.32 11.57 -8.16
CA SER A 47 12.65 12.10 -7.80
C SER A 47 13.76 11.24 -8.41
N ARG A 48 13.67 9.92 -8.23
CA ARG A 48 14.69 8.98 -8.71
C ARG A 48 14.81 8.98 -10.24
N LEU A 49 13.68 9.05 -10.94
CA LEU A 49 13.64 9.11 -12.41
C LEU A 49 14.18 10.44 -12.94
N LYS A 50 13.84 11.57 -12.30
CA LYS A 50 14.33 12.91 -12.67
C LYS A 50 15.84 13.05 -12.48
N GLU A 51 16.39 12.45 -11.43
CA GLU A 51 17.84 12.38 -11.19
C GLU A 51 18.56 11.49 -12.22
N GLY A 52 17.84 10.59 -12.89
CA GLY A 52 18.42 9.62 -13.80
C GLY A 52 19.20 8.50 -13.09
N THR A 53 19.04 8.37 -11.78
CA THR A 53 19.75 7.36 -10.98
C THR A 53 19.01 6.02 -11.07
N PRO A 54 19.68 4.91 -11.42
CA PRO A 54 19.03 3.62 -11.47
C PRO A 54 18.57 3.15 -10.08
N GLY A 55 17.50 2.36 -10.06
CA GLY A 55 16.96 1.77 -8.84
C GLY A 55 16.01 0.61 -9.12
N LEU A 56 15.67 -0.12 -8.06
CA LEU A 56 14.73 -1.24 -8.09
C LEU A 56 13.57 -0.97 -7.13
N LEU A 57 12.36 -1.22 -7.63
CA LEU A 57 11.12 -1.23 -6.86
C LEU A 57 10.66 -2.67 -6.76
N CYS A 58 10.62 -3.20 -5.54
CA CYS A 58 10.11 -4.54 -5.29
C CYS A 58 8.73 -4.43 -4.63
N LYS A 59 7.72 -5.07 -5.21
CA LYS A 59 6.43 -5.32 -4.56
C LYS A 59 6.40 -6.74 -4.06
N LEU A 60 6.23 -6.90 -2.76
CA LEU A 60 6.13 -8.20 -2.12
C LEU A 60 4.68 -8.64 -1.98
N ASP A 61 4.46 -9.92 -2.19
CA ASP A 61 3.25 -10.66 -1.86
C ASP A 61 3.57 -11.62 -0.71
N ILE A 62 2.76 -11.64 0.36
CA ILE A 62 2.95 -12.56 1.49
C ILE A 62 2.07 -13.80 1.29
N GLU A 63 2.67 -14.99 1.31
CA GLU A 63 1.95 -16.24 1.06
C GLU A 63 0.96 -16.54 2.18
N LYS A 64 -0.34 -16.52 1.84
CA LYS A 64 -1.45 -16.82 2.77
C LYS A 64 -1.27 -16.10 4.10
N ALA A 65 -1.14 -14.77 4.00
CA ALA A 65 -0.69 -13.90 5.07
C ALA A 65 -1.38 -14.09 6.43
N TYR A 66 -2.66 -14.47 6.44
CA TYR A 66 -3.37 -14.78 7.68
C TYR A 66 -3.11 -16.21 8.18
N ASP A 67 -2.94 -17.20 7.32
CA ASP A 67 -3.03 -18.61 7.70
C ASP A 67 -1.75 -19.14 8.37
N HIS A 68 -0.60 -18.49 8.12
CA HIS A 68 0.70 -18.98 8.55
C HIS A 68 1.30 -18.28 9.78
N VAL A 69 0.63 -17.25 10.30
CA VAL A 69 1.11 -16.46 11.45
C VAL A 69 1.50 -17.36 12.63
N ASN A 70 2.74 -17.25 13.10
CA ASN A 70 3.20 -17.90 14.31
C ASN A 70 2.64 -17.21 15.57
N TRP A 71 1.83 -17.93 16.35
CA TRP A 71 1.19 -17.41 17.55
C TRP A 71 2.17 -17.09 18.67
N ASP A 72 3.17 -17.95 18.88
CA ASP A 72 4.17 -17.72 19.93
C ASP A 72 4.97 -16.45 19.64
N PHE A 73 5.32 -16.25 18.36
CA PHE A 73 5.96 -15.01 17.92
C PHE A 73 5.06 -13.79 18.10
N LEU A 74 3.77 -13.88 17.75
CA LEU A 74 2.82 -12.77 17.95
C LEU A 74 2.71 -12.39 19.44
N ILE A 75 2.59 -13.38 20.33
CA ILE A 75 2.54 -13.11 21.78
C ILE A 75 3.86 -12.53 22.29
N TYR A 76 4.99 -13.05 21.82
CA TYR A 76 6.30 -12.51 22.13
C TYR A 76 6.39 -11.03 21.70
N LEU A 77 5.98 -10.71 20.47
CA LEU A 77 5.97 -9.34 19.95
C LEU A 77 5.12 -8.41 20.82
N LEU A 78 3.89 -8.83 21.18
CA LEU A 78 3.03 -8.06 22.07
C LEU A 78 3.69 -7.78 23.43
N GLN A 79 4.40 -8.77 23.99
CA GLN A 79 5.15 -8.56 25.23
C GLN A 79 6.29 -7.54 25.03
N ARG A 80 6.99 -7.59 23.89
CA ARG A 80 8.05 -6.62 23.54
C ARG A 80 7.52 -5.20 23.31
N CYS A 81 6.29 -5.06 22.83
CA CYS A 81 5.59 -3.79 22.72
C CYS A 81 5.06 -3.27 24.08
N GLY A 82 5.28 -4.00 25.19
CA GLY A 82 4.91 -3.59 26.54
C GLY A 82 3.45 -3.91 26.92
N PHE A 83 2.75 -4.76 26.16
CA PHE A 83 1.39 -5.15 26.54
C PHE A 83 1.39 -5.99 27.84
N PRO A 84 0.48 -5.71 28.79
CA PRO A 84 0.40 -6.48 30.02
C PRO A 84 0.07 -7.96 29.76
N ARG A 85 0.58 -8.86 30.60
CA ARG A 85 0.32 -10.31 30.49
C ARG A 85 -1.16 -10.66 30.38
N LYS A 86 -2.03 -9.94 31.08
CA LYS A 86 -3.49 -10.09 31.00
C LYS A 86 -4.02 -9.85 29.57
N TRP A 87 -3.50 -8.82 28.90
CA TRP A 87 -3.85 -8.52 27.51
C TRP A 87 -3.35 -9.62 26.58
N CYS A 88 -2.10 -10.04 26.71
CA CYS A 88 -1.54 -11.13 25.92
C CYS A 88 -2.34 -12.43 26.08
N ASN A 89 -2.80 -12.76 27.29
CA ASN A 89 -3.65 -13.92 27.55
C ASN A 89 -5.02 -13.81 26.86
N TRP A 90 -5.61 -12.60 26.78
CA TRP A 90 -6.85 -12.40 26.03
C TRP A 90 -6.65 -12.60 24.54
N ILE A 91 -5.56 -12.06 23.98
CA ILE A 91 -5.22 -12.27 22.56
C ILE A 91 -4.96 -13.75 22.30
N TRP A 92 -4.18 -14.42 23.15
CA TRP A 92 -3.92 -15.86 23.08
C TRP A 92 -5.24 -16.66 23.06
N PHE A 93 -6.15 -16.39 23.98
CA PHE A 93 -7.45 -17.02 23.99
C PHE A 93 -8.23 -16.77 22.70
N CYS A 94 -8.20 -15.55 22.16
CA CYS A 94 -8.87 -15.24 20.90
C CYS A 94 -8.29 -15.99 19.70
N ILE A 95 -6.97 -16.25 19.64
CA ILE A 95 -6.36 -16.94 18.50
C ILE A 95 -6.37 -18.46 18.67
N SER A 96 -6.19 -18.98 19.88
CA SER A 96 -5.97 -20.41 20.13
C SER A 96 -7.24 -21.25 20.26
N THR A 97 -8.39 -20.64 20.57
CA THR A 97 -9.64 -21.40 20.77
C THR A 97 -10.44 -21.59 19.48
N VAL A 98 -9.83 -21.32 18.32
CA VAL A 98 -10.52 -21.40 17.03
C VAL A 98 -10.55 -22.85 16.54
N TRP A 99 -11.74 -23.30 16.20
CA TRP A 99 -11.98 -24.60 15.56
C TRP A 99 -12.44 -24.38 14.12
N PHE A 100 -11.93 -25.19 13.22
CA PHE A 100 -12.25 -25.19 11.80
C PHE A 100 -12.98 -26.47 11.44
N SER A 101 -13.82 -26.41 10.41
CA SER A 101 -14.52 -27.56 9.84
C SER A 101 -14.34 -27.53 8.33
N VAL A 102 -14.21 -28.70 7.70
CA VAL A 102 -14.08 -28.81 6.24
C VAL A 102 -15.47 -28.95 5.65
N LEU A 103 -15.82 -28.12 4.68
CA LEU A 103 -17.07 -28.28 3.94
C LEU A 103 -16.90 -29.39 2.89
N ILE A 104 -17.62 -30.51 3.06
CA ILE A 104 -17.71 -31.58 2.08
C ILE A 104 -19.14 -31.55 1.51
N ASN A 105 -19.27 -31.32 0.20
CA ASN A 105 -20.56 -31.16 -0.48
C ASN A 105 -21.47 -30.10 0.17
N GLY A 106 -20.89 -28.98 0.63
CA GLY A 106 -21.62 -27.89 1.28
C GLY A 106 -22.02 -28.15 2.74
N SER A 107 -21.71 -29.32 3.29
CA SER A 107 -21.97 -29.67 4.69
C SER A 107 -20.68 -29.67 5.51
N PRO A 108 -20.64 -29.04 6.71
CA PRO A 108 -19.46 -29.05 7.55
C PRO A 108 -19.19 -30.45 8.12
N GLN A 109 -18.00 -30.97 7.87
CA GLN A 109 -17.57 -32.30 8.29
C GLN A 109 -16.35 -32.19 9.22
N GLY A 110 -16.50 -32.72 10.43
CA GLY A 110 -15.44 -32.77 11.44
C GLY A 110 -15.06 -31.41 12.02
N PHE A 111 -14.24 -31.44 13.07
CA PHE A 111 -13.65 -30.25 13.67
C PHE A 111 -12.17 -30.50 13.93
N PHE A 112 -11.34 -29.53 13.59
CA PHE A 112 -9.92 -29.53 13.94
C PHE A 112 -9.53 -28.15 14.48
N ALA A 113 -8.62 -28.15 15.45
CA ALA A 113 -8.03 -26.92 15.94
C ALA A 113 -6.89 -26.48 15.01
N SER A 114 -6.65 -25.17 14.93
CA SER A 114 -5.41 -24.67 14.36
C SER A 114 -4.36 -24.48 15.45
N SER A 115 -3.09 -24.52 15.07
CA SER A 115 -1.94 -24.18 15.90
C SER A 115 -1.25 -22.88 15.46
N ARG A 116 -1.74 -22.25 14.39
CA ARG A 116 -1.20 -21.02 13.79
C ARG A 116 -2.27 -20.26 13.01
N GLY A 117 -1.93 -19.06 12.58
CA GLY A 117 -2.77 -18.25 11.70
C GLY A 117 -3.83 -17.42 12.41
N LEU A 118 -4.35 -16.42 11.72
CA LEU A 118 -5.34 -15.46 12.19
C LEU A 118 -6.63 -15.66 11.42
N ARG A 119 -7.76 -15.34 12.05
CA ARG A 119 -9.07 -15.50 11.41
C ARG A 119 -9.34 -14.40 10.40
N GLN A 120 -9.55 -14.75 9.14
CA GLN A 120 -10.07 -13.79 8.16
C GLN A 120 -11.50 -13.36 8.53
N GLY A 121 -11.81 -12.08 8.30
CA GLY A 121 -13.10 -11.49 8.67
C GLY A 121 -13.30 -11.20 10.16
N ASP A 122 -12.28 -11.46 11.00
CA ASP A 122 -12.26 -11.06 12.41
C ASP A 122 -11.76 -9.62 12.55
N PRO A 123 -12.46 -8.71 13.26
CA PRO A 123 -12.02 -7.32 13.42
C PRO A 123 -10.66 -7.16 14.11
N LEU A 124 -10.18 -8.17 14.86
CA LEU A 124 -8.90 -8.12 15.55
C LEU A 124 -7.73 -8.53 14.65
N SER A 125 -7.95 -9.48 13.73
CA SER A 125 -6.89 -10.10 12.92
C SER A 125 -6.09 -9.10 12.07
N PRO A 126 -6.69 -8.12 11.36
CA PRO A 126 -5.92 -7.15 10.58
C PRO A 126 -4.96 -6.34 11.45
N LEU A 127 -5.38 -5.96 12.66
CA LEU A 127 -4.53 -5.17 13.56
C LEU A 127 -3.36 -5.99 14.11
N LEU A 128 -3.58 -7.27 14.40
CA LEU A 128 -2.51 -8.18 14.82
C LEU A 128 -1.55 -8.46 13.66
N PHE A 129 -2.06 -8.59 12.44
CA PHE A 129 -1.24 -8.77 11.25
C PHE A 129 -0.32 -7.57 11.01
N LEU A 130 -0.83 -6.34 11.18
CA LEU A 130 0.00 -5.14 11.09
C LEU A 130 1.16 -5.14 12.08
N LEU A 131 0.93 -5.56 13.32
CA LEU A 131 2.01 -5.67 14.30
C LEU A 131 3.07 -6.67 13.85
N ILE A 132 2.67 -7.79 13.24
CA ILE A 132 3.65 -8.75 12.71
C ILE A 132 4.43 -8.12 11.57
N MET A 133 3.76 -7.44 10.64
CA MET A 133 4.40 -6.75 9.52
C MET A 133 5.33 -5.60 9.95
N GLU A 134 5.06 -4.96 11.08
CA GLU A 134 5.97 -3.99 11.71
C GLU A 134 7.33 -4.61 12.05
N THR A 135 7.39 -5.93 12.25
CA THR A 135 8.67 -6.65 12.41
C THR A 135 9.52 -6.55 11.15
N LEU A 136 8.91 -6.69 9.95
CA LEU A 136 9.63 -6.55 8.69
C LEU A 136 10.17 -5.13 8.54
N SER A 137 9.34 -4.11 8.82
CA SER A 137 9.75 -2.70 8.83
C SER A 137 10.97 -2.47 9.76
N ARG A 138 10.94 -3.01 10.99
CA ARG A 138 12.05 -2.90 11.94
C ARG A 138 13.32 -3.64 11.53
N LEU A 139 13.19 -4.78 10.83
CA LEU A 139 14.34 -5.48 10.28
C LEU A 139 14.99 -4.68 9.15
N MET A 140 14.18 -4.07 8.28
CA MET A 140 14.63 -3.17 7.22
C MET A 140 15.32 -1.92 7.79
N ASP A 141 14.74 -1.30 8.82
CA ASP A 141 15.34 -0.15 9.51
C ASP A 141 16.70 -0.52 10.14
N ARG A 142 16.78 -1.69 10.77
CA ARG A 142 18.02 -2.18 11.37
C ARG A 142 19.10 -2.46 10.32
N ALA A 143 18.71 -3.07 9.19
CA ALA A 143 19.63 -3.30 8.08
C ALA A 143 20.11 -1.98 7.47
N SER A 144 19.21 -1.00 7.35
CA SER A 144 19.54 0.35 6.84
C SER A 144 20.47 1.11 7.79
N GLY A 145 20.16 1.15 9.09
CA GLY A 145 21.02 1.76 10.10
C GLY A 145 22.37 1.07 10.29
N GLY A 146 22.47 -0.20 9.88
CA GLY A 146 23.72 -0.95 9.81
C GLY A 146 24.52 -0.75 8.52
N GLY A 147 24.00 -0.01 7.55
CA GLY A 147 24.64 0.22 6.25
C GLY A 147 24.55 -0.97 5.27
N TYR A 148 23.74 -1.99 5.56
CA TYR A 148 23.57 -3.17 4.71
C TYR A 148 22.56 -2.95 3.58
N LEU A 149 21.61 -2.05 3.81
CA LEU A 149 20.60 -1.63 2.84
C LEU A 149 20.58 -0.11 2.77
N SER A 150 20.26 0.42 1.59
CA SER A 150 19.96 1.82 1.41
C SER A 150 18.59 1.97 0.74
N GLY A 151 17.90 3.07 1.05
CA GLY A 151 16.67 3.46 0.39
C GLY A 151 16.93 4.50 -0.69
N PHE A 152 15.87 5.16 -1.16
CA PHE A 152 15.99 6.33 -2.01
C PHE A 152 15.91 7.61 -1.20
N GLU A 153 16.75 8.56 -1.57
CA GLU A 153 16.74 9.90 -1.05
C GLU A 153 15.66 10.72 -1.75
N VAL A 154 14.86 11.43 -0.96
CA VAL A 154 13.80 12.32 -1.43
C VAL A 154 13.85 13.61 -0.61
N GLY A 155 13.91 14.75 -1.29
CA GLY A 155 13.84 16.05 -0.65
C GLY A 155 14.59 17.12 -1.43
N PRO A 156 14.31 18.40 -1.14
CA PRO A 156 15.04 19.50 -1.76
C PRO A 156 16.52 19.45 -1.34
N GLY A 157 17.45 19.60 -2.28
CA GLY A 157 18.90 19.43 -2.06
C GLY A 157 19.55 20.35 -1.02
N GLU A 158 18.80 21.28 -0.42
CA GLU A 158 19.25 22.15 0.67
C GLU A 158 18.84 21.62 2.08
N ALA A 159 17.92 20.66 2.15
CA ALA A 159 17.49 20.02 3.41
C ALA A 159 18.11 18.63 3.56
N THR A 160 18.09 18.08 4.79
CA THR A 160 18.45 16.68 5.02
C THR A 160 17.50 15.78 4.22
N PRO A 161 17.98 14.97 3.26
CA PRO A 161 17.12 14.15 2.42
C PRO A 161 16.42 13.08 3.28
N LEU A 162 15.13 12.87 3.02
CA LEU A 162 14.37 11.77 3.60
C LEU A 162 14.75 10.50 2.84
N VAL A 163 15.26 9.49 3.55
CA VAL A 163 15.56 8.19 2.96
C VAL A 163 14.35 7.27 3.13
N VAL A 164 13.78 6.80 2.01
CA VAL A 164 12.66 5.85 1.99
C VAL A 164 13.17 4.51 1.48
N SER A 165 13.22 3.51 2.36
CA SER A 165 13.62 2.13 1.99
C SER A 165 12.43 1.20 1.77
N HIS A 166 11.30 1.45 2.44
CA HIS A 166 10.11 0.62 2.34
C HIS A 166 8.83 1.39 2.69
N LEU A 167 7.71 0.92 2.14
CA LEU A 167 6.37 1.37 2.48
C LEU A 167 5.47 0.13 2.62
N LEU A 168 4.82 -0.01 3.77
CA LEU A 168 3.92 -1.13 4.04
C LEU A 168 2.47 -0.66 4.02
N PHE A 169 1.66 -1.31 3.19
CA PHE A 169 0.22 -1.11 3.11
C PHE A 169 -0.55 -2.43 3.28
N ALA A 170 -1.03 -2.68 4.49
CA ALA A 170 -1.68 -3.96 4.82
C ALA A 170 -0.79 -5.16 4.43
N ASP A 171 -1.19 -5.92 3.42
CA ASP A 171 -0.49 -7.05 2.80
C ASP A 171 0.43 -6.65 1.63
N ASP A 172 0.24 -5.48 1.01
CA ASP A 172 1.17 -4.95 0.03
C ASP A 172 2.40 -4.35 0.72
N THR A 173 3.59 -4.76 0.29
CA THR A 173 4.84 -4.16 0.77
C THR A 173 5.67 -3.70 -0.42
N LEU A 174 5.97 -2.40 -0.48
CA LEU A 174 6.91 -1.83 -1.44
C LEU A 174 8.27 -1.65 -0.79
N ILE A 175 9.32 -2.03 -1.51
CA ILE A 175 10.72 -1.86 -1.11
C ILE A 175 11.45 -1.12 -2.21
N PHE A 176 12.15 -0.07 -1.81
CA PHE A 176 12.98 0.76 -2.68
C PHE A 176 14.44 0.41 -2.37
N CYS A 177 15.13 -0.15 -3.35
CA CYS A 177 16.51 -0.56 -3.18
C CYS A 177 17.38 -0.15 -4.38
N PRO A 178 18.68 0.11 -4.19
CA PRO A 178 19.61 0.30 -5.29
C PRO A 178 19.83 -0.98 -6.10
N THR A 179 20.52 -0.82 -7.22
CA THR A 179 20.88 -1.91 -8.14
C THR A 179 22.15 -2.66 -7.71
N ASP A 180 22.47 -2.67 -6.41
CA ASP A 180 23.67 -3.30 -5.87
C ASP A 180 23.39 -4.77 -5.48
N PRO A 181 23.99 -5.76 -6.16
CA PRO A 181 23.81 -7.18 -5.88
C PRO A 181 23.99 -7.54 -4.39
N MET A 182 24.99 -6.95 -3.72
CA MET A 182 25.28 -7.24 -2.32
C MET A 182 24.14 -6.80 -1.40
N GLN A 183 23.50 -5.66 -1.69
CA GLN A 183 22.34 -5.20 -0.94
C GLN A 183 21.13 -6.10 -1.18
N LEU A 184 20.99 -6.68 -2.38
CA LEU A 184 19.92 -7.64 -2.67
C LEU A 184 20.10 -8.95 -1.89
N GLU A 185 21.33 -9.43 -1.71
CA GLU A 185 21.61 -10.58 -0.83
C GLU A 185 21.26 -10.27 0.63
N HIS A 186 21.59 -9.08 1.13
CA HIS A 186 21.17 -8.65 2.47
C HIS A 186 19.65 -8.58 2.61
N LEU A 187 18.95 -8.12 1.56
CA LEU A 187 17.50 -8.06 1.55
C LEU A 187 16.88 -9.46 1.58
N GLN A 188 17.43 -10.43 0.84
CA GLN A 188 17.03 -11.83 0.91
C GLN A 188 17.25 -12.41 2.32
N ALA A 189 18.36 -12.04 2.98
CA ALA A 189 18.60 -12.44 4.36
C ALA A 189 17.54 -11.85 5.31
N VAL A 190 17.14 -10.59 5.12
CA VAL A 190 16.04 -9.97 5.89
C VAL A 190 14.73 -10.75 5.72
N PHE A 191 14.36 -11.12 4.49
CA PHE A 191 13.17 -11.93 4.24
C PHE A 191 13.24 -13.30 4.91
N SER A 192 14.41 -13.95 4.83
CA SER A 192 14.64 -15.25 5.47
C SER A 192 14.49 -15.17 6.98
N TRP A 193 15.07 -14.16 7.62
CA TRP A 193 14.92 -13.92 9.05
C TRP A 193 13.48 -13.63 9.43
N PHE A 194 12.79 -12.81 8.64
CA PHE A 194 11.37 -12.50 8.86
C PHE A 194 10.50 -13.76 8.78
N GLU A 195 10.72 -14.63 7.80
CA GLU A 195 10.00 -15.90 7.65
C GLU A 195 10.24 -16.82 8.85
N VAL A 196 11.50 -16.99 9.27
CA VAL A 196 11.86 -17.86 10.40
C VAL A 196 11.19 -17.41 11.70
N VAL A 197 11.13 -16.11 11.98
CA VAL A 197 10.56 -15.61 13.24
C VAL A 197 9.04 -15.50 13.19
N SER A 198 8.47 -14.97 12.10
CA SER A 198 7.04 -14.66 12.01
C SER A 198 6.19 -15.83 11.51
N GLY A 199 6.80 -16.79 10.81
CA GLY A 199 6.11 -17.81 10.05
C GLY A 199 5.52 -17.30 8.72
N LEU A 200 5.70 -16.02 8.38
CA LEU A 200 5.20 -15.43 7.15
C LEU A 200 6.25 -15.48 6.05
N LYS A 201 5.90 -16.17 4.96
CA LYS A 201 6.76 -16.36 3.81
C LYS A 201 6.46 -15.33 2.72
N VAL A 202 7.51 -14.74 2.14
CA VAL A 202 7.38 -13.94 0.92
C VAL A 202 7.17 -14.88 -0.26
N ASN A 203 6.11 -14.62 -1.02
CA ASN A 203 5.76 -15.38 -2.21
C ASN A 203 6.57 -14.88 -3.40
N LEU A 204 7.74 -15.47 -3.59
CA LEU A 204 8.68 -15.09 -4.65
C LEU A 204 8.06 -15.14 -6.06
N GLY A 205 7.15 -16.10 -6.32
CA GLY A 205 6.48 -16.26 -7.62
C GLY A 205 5.31 -15.31 -7.88
N LYS A 206 4.90 -14.51 -6.89
CA LYS A 206 3.90 -13.43 -7.05
C LYS A 206 4.45 -12.05 -6.72
N SER A 207 5.62 -11.99 -6.10
CA SER A 207 6.32 -10.77 -5.80
C SER A 207 7.03 -10.29 -7.06
N GLU A 208 6.95 -8.99 -7.33
CA GLU A 208 7.39 -8.39 -8.58
C GLU A 208 8.54 -7.41 -8.35
N MET A 209 9.53 -7.43 -9.24
CA MET A 209 10.60 -6.44 -9.31
C MET A 209 10.44 -5.58 -10.55
N VAL A 210 10.52 -4.27 -10.38
CA VAL A 210 10.45 -3.27 -11.46
C VAL A 210 11.70 -2.39 -11.41
N SER A 211 12.34 -2.22 -12.56
CA SER A 211 13.46 -1.29 -12.70
C SER A 211 12.98 0.15 -12.86
N MET A 212 13.66 1.07 -12.19
CA MET A 212 13.54 2.51 -12.41
C MET A 212 14.76 3.01 -13.16
N GLY A 213 14.51 3.62 -14.31
CA GLY A 213 15.58 4.02 -15.22
C GLY A 213 16.23 2.83 -15.93
N VAL A 214 17.43 3.05 -16.44
CA VAL A 214 18.19 2.02 -17.17
C VAL A 214 19.03 1.24 -16.17
N VAL A 215 18.56 0.06 -15.79
CA VAL A 215 19.27 -0.86 -14.89
C VAL A 215 19.99 -1.93 -15.73
N PRO A 216 21.33 -1.97 -15.73
CA PRO A 216 22.07 -3.06 -16.36
C PRO A 216 21.87 -4.36 -15.56
N ASN A 217 21.94 -5.50 -16.24
CA ASN A 217 21.86 -6.84 -15.64
C ASN A 217 20.61 -7.08 -14.77
N LEU A 218 19.47 -6.50 -15.16
CA LEU A 218 18.22 -6.64 -14.40
C LEU A 218 17.82 -8.10 -14.17
N GLU A 219 18.05 -8.98 -15.14
CA GLU A 219 17.75 -10.42 -15.02
C GLU A 219 18.55 -11.08 -13.88
N GLU A 220 19.85 -10.76 -13.76
CA GLU A 220 20.70 -11.24 -12.66
C GLU A 220 20.21 -10.74 -11.30
N LEU A 221 19.82 -9.46 -11.21
CA LEU A 221 19.29 -8.88 -9.98
C LEU A 221 17.96 -9.52 -9.56
N VAL A 222 17.11 -9.87 -10.53
CA VAL A 222 15.86 -10.59 -10.30
C VAL A 222 16.15 -12.01 -9.79
N GLU A 223 17.14 -12.71 -10.35
CA GLU A 223 17.55 -14.04 -9.90
C GLU A 223 18.08 -14.05 -8.47
N ILE A 224 18.87 -13.05 -8.07
CA ILE A 224 19.42 -12.94 -6.70
C ILE A 224 18.30 -12.92 -5.66
N LEU A 225 17.25 -12.12 -5.88
CA LEU A 225 16.10 -12.08 -4.97
C LEU A 225 15.08 -13.20 -5.23
N GLY A 226 15.11 -13.81 -6.42
CA GLY A 226 14.17 -14.84 -6.86
C GLY A 226 12.77 -14.30 -7.21
N LEU A 227 12.63 -13.01 -7.50
CA LEU A 227 11.32 -12.38 -7.78
C LEU A 227 10.88 -12.59 -9.23
N CYS A 228 9.62 -12.31 -9.54
CA CYS A 228 9.19 -12.19 -10.92
C CYS A 228 9.56 -10.81 -11.48
N LEU A 229 9.97 -10.75 -12.74
CA LEU A 229 10.13 -9.46 -13.42
C LEU A 229 8.73 -8.88 -13.68
N GLY A 230 8.41 -7.76 -13.03
CA GLY A 230 7.18 -7.04 -13.27
C GLY A 230 7.18 -6.45 -14.68
N SER A 231 6.01 -6.34 -15.30
CA SER A 231 5.87 -5.57 -16.54
C SER A 231 6.12 -4.10 -16.21
N GLY A 232 7.38 -3.67 -16.31
CA GLY A 232 7.85 -2.39 -15.79
C GLY A 232 7.24 -1.16 -16.47
N PHE A 233 7.73 0.01 -16.09
CA PHE A 233 7.33 1.36 -16.56
C PHE A 233 7.43 1.62 -18.08
N ARG A 234 7.63 0.59 -18.91
CA ARG A 234 7.92 0.72 -20.35
C ARG A 234 6.69 1.02 -21.21
N ASP A 235 5.48 0.58 -20.82
CA ASP A 235 4.29 0.65 -21.69
C ASP A 235 3.17 1.59 -21.19
N MET A 236 3.15 1.95 -19.91
CA MET A 236 2.23 2.93 -19.34
C MET A 236 3.07 3.95 -18.58
N GLY A 237 2.95 5.24 -18.93
CA GLY A 237 3.65 6.30 -18.20
C GLY A 237 3.44 6.11 -16.69
N TRP A 238 4.54 6.05 -15.93
CA TRP A 238 4.59 5.77 -14.48
C TRP A 238 3.55 6.55 -13.65
N ARG A 239 3.21 7.76 -14.09
CA ARG A 239 2.18 8.65 -13.51
C ARG A 239 0.79 8.01 -13.42
N GLY A 240 0.47 7.10 -14.34
CA GLY A 240 -0.81 6.36 -14.35
C GLY A 240 -0.78 5.02 -13.60
N MET A 241 0.39 4.43 -13.33
CA MET A 241 0.50 3.06 -12.79
C MET A 241 0.35 2.99 -11.26
N LEU A 242 0.68 4.09 -10.56
CA LEU A 242 0.62 4.18 -9.10
C LEU A 242 -0.66 4.85 -8.61
N ILE A 243 -1.35 5.59 -9.46
CA ILE A 243 -2.68 6.15 -9.18
C ILE A 243 -3.77 5.25 -9.82
N GLY A 244 -3.41 4.47 -10.85
CA GLY A 244 -4.32 3.68 -11.67
C GLY A 244 -4.10 2.16 -11.66
N GLU A 245 -5.19 1.48 -11.32
CA GLU A 245 -5.64 0.15 -11.75
C GLU A 245 -4.83 -1.12 -11.44
N ARG A 246 -3.51 -1.23 -11.64
CA ARG A 246 -2.89 -2.59 -11.67
C ARG A 246 -2.22 -3.02 -10.36
N TRP A 247 -1.59 -2.09 -9.65
CA TRP A 247 -0.80 -2.43 -8.46
C TRP A 247 -1.58 -2.25 -7.14
N TRP A 248 -2.57 -1.35 -7.12
CA TRP A 248 -3.28 -0.97 -5.89
C TRP A 248 -4.75 -1.43 -5.83
N ARG A 249 -5.36 -1.83 -6.96
CA ARG A 249 -6.78 -2.26 -7.00
C ARG A 249 -7.11 -3.38 -6.01
N PRO A 250 -6.30 -4.45 -5.85
CA PRO A 250 -6.64 -5.55 -4.94
C PRO A 250 -6.75 -5.09 -3.48
N SER A 251 -5.84 -4.20 -3.05
CA SER A 251 -5.74 -3.77 -1.64
C SER A 251 -6.69 -2.63 -1.30
N MET A 252 -7.04 -1.79 -2.27
CA MET A 252 -8.16 -0.85 -2.15
C MET A 252 -9.51 -1.59 -2.07
N ALA A 253 -9.69 -2.69 -2.80
CA ALA A 253 -10.92 -3.50 -2.79
C ALA A 253 -11.16 -4.28 -1.48
N ILE A 254 -10.10 -4.61 -0.73
CA ILE A 254 -10.21 -5.27 0.59
C ILE A 254 -10.60 -4.27 1.70
N CYS A 255 -10.40 -2.96 1.47
CA CYS A 255 -10.80 -1.88 2.39
C CYS A 255 -12.28 -1.49 2.25
N GLY A 256 -13.17 -2.48 2.19
CA GLY A 256 -14.61 -2.25 2.36
C GLY A 256 -14.93 -1.84 3.80
N GLY A 257 -14.94 -0.53 4.07
CA GLY A 257 -15.38 -0.01 5.36
C GLY A 257 -15.03 1.45 5.67
N ALA A 258 -15.64 2.39 4.94
CA ALA A 258 -15.81 3.82 5.26
C ALA A 258 -14.57 4.75 5.27
N GLY A 259 -14.48 5.65 4.27
CA GLY A 259 -13.57 6.81 4.26
C GLY A 259 -13.27 7.38 2.85
N VAL A 260 -14.21 7.95 2.10
CA VAL A 260 -14.52 9.41 1.98
C VAL A 260 -13.50 10.24 1.16
N LEU A 261 -13.80 10.49 -0.13
CA LEU A 261 -13.23 11.58 -0.94
C LEU A 261 -14.28 12.69 -1.11
N LYS A 262 -13.97 13.91 -0.66
CA LYS A 262 -14.78 15.14 -0.89
C LYS A 262 -14.12 16.15 -1.83
N LEU A 263 -12.84 15.95 -2.15
CA LEU A 263 -12.03 16.85 -2.95
C LEU A 263 -11.06 16.02 -3.79
N LEU A 264 -11.09 16.20 -5.10
CA LEU A 264 -10.14 15.59 -6.03
C LEU A 264 -9.17 16.67 -6.50
N LYS A 265 -7.86 16.41 -6.35
CA LYS A 265 -6.79 17.28 -6.86
C LYS A 265 -5.98 16.54 -7.90
N VAL A 266 -6.04 17.00 -9.14
CA VAL A 266 -5.26 16.43 -10.25
C VAL A 266 -4.19 17.44 -10.63
N HIS A 267 -2.92 17.03 -10.57
CA HIS A 267 -1.77 17.87 -10.93
C HIS A 267 -1.48 17.72 -12.43
N MET A 268 -1.51 18.82 -13.14
CA MET A 268 -1.13 18.94 -14.55
C MET A 268 0.18 19.74 -14.61
N GLY A 269 1.28 19.03 -14.83
CA GLY A 269 2.61 19.65 -14.86
C GLY A 269 2.75 20.75 -15.93
N SER A 270 3.79 21.57 -15.76
CA SER A 270 4.17 22.64 -16.68
C SER A 270 4.65 22.13 -18.05
N ALA A 271 3.96 22.61 -19.10
CA ALA A 271 4.43 22.84 -20.47
C ALA A 271 4.29 21.74 -21.56
N TYR A 272 3.62 22.18 -22.64
CA TYR A 272 3.55 21.66 -24.01
C TYR A 272 2.82 20.34 -24.27
N GLY A 273 1.53 20.49 -24.60
CA GLY A 273 0.72 19.45 -25.23
C GLY A 273 -0.23 18.75 -24.25
N ASN A 274 -1.11 19.52 -23.61
CA ASN A 274 -2.21 18.94 -22.84
C ASN A 274 -3.22 18.29 -23.82
N PRO A 275 -3.55 17.00 -23.72
CA PRO A 275 -4.63 16.40 -24.51
C PRO A 275 -5.97 17.15 -24.33
N PHE A 276 -6.12 17.90 -23.23
CA PHE A 276 -7.31 18.66 -22.84
C PHE A 276 -7.25 20.17 -23.17
N ASP A 277 -6.14 20.67 -23.74
CA ASP A 277 -6.07 22.07 -24.24
C ASP A 277 -7.00 22.31 -25.44
N LYS A 278 -7.49 21.23 -26.06
CA LYS A 278 -8.45 21.29 -27.19
C LYS A 278 -9.90 21.46 -26.75
N ASP A 279 -10.21 21.23 -25.47
CA ASP A 279 -11.59 21.18 -24.96
C ASP A 279 -11.95 22.38 -24.05
N GLY A 280 -11.06 23.37 -23.95
CA GLY A 280 -11.07 24.47 -22.98
C GLY A 280 -12.35 25.30 -22.78
N PRO A 281 -13.23 25.54 -23.78
CA PRO A 281 -14.47 26.29 -23.55
C PRO A 281 -15.68 25.41 -23.19
N LEU A 282 -15.56 24.08 -23.18
CA LEU A 282 -16.70 23.20 -22.99
C LEU A 282 -17.04 23.03 -21.49
N PRO A 283 -18.33 23.09 -21.11
CA PRO A 283 -18.78 22.83 -19.74
C PRO A 283 -18.39 21.42 -19.26
N LEU A 284 -18.10 21.28 -17.96
CA LEU A 284 -17.78 19.97 -17.35
C LEU A 284 -18.86 18.92 -17.66
N LYS A 285 -20.13 19.33 -17.74
CA LYS A 285 -21.29 18.51 -18.14
C LYS A 285 -21.15 17.77 -19.47
N LEU A 286 -20.46 18.37 -20.43
CA LEU A 286 -20.35 17.85 -21.79
C LEU A 286 -19.17 16.89 -21.95
N LEU A 287 -18.09 17.12 -21.20
CA LEU A 287 -16.87 16.32 -21.26
C LEU A 287 -16.88 15.16 -20.26
N TYR A 288 -17.48 15.38 -19.09
CA TYR A 288 -17.50 14.45 -17.95
C TYR A 288 -18.87 14.45 -17.27
N PRO A 289 -19.91 13.92 -17.94
CA PRO A 289 -21.29 13.98 -17.46
C PRO A 289 -21.51 13.25 -16.13
N GLU A 290 -20.72 12.23 -15.83
CA GLU A 290 -20.78 11.49 -14.57
C GLU A 290 -20.18 12.30 -13.42
N LEU A 291 -18.95 12.84 -13.60
CA LEU A 291 -18.31 13.76 -12.66
C LEU A 291 -19.15 15.03 -12.41
N PHE A 292 -19.81 15.55 -13.45
CA PHE A 292 -20.73 16.69 -13.36
C PHE A 292 -21.93 16.39 -12.46
N SER A 293 -22.49 15.18 -12.51
CA SER A 293 -23.70 14.83 -11.74
C SER A 293 -23.50 14.91 -10.21
N ILE A 294 -22.24 14.89 -9.78
CA ILE A 294 -21.83 14.88 -8.37
C ILE A 294 -21.00 16.11 -7.97
N ALA A 295 -20.63 16.97 -8.92
CA ALA A 295 -19.90 18.21 -8.67
C ALA A 295 -20.78 19.27 -7.99
N ARG A 296 -20.19 20.05 -7.08
CA ARG A 296 -20.88 21.12 -6.34
C ARG A 296 -21.20 22.34 -7.20
N ASP A 297 -20.39 22.58 -8.22
CA ASP A 297 -20.52 23.73 -9.11
C ASP A 297 -20.73 23.24 -10.56
N GLY A 298 -21.97 22.87 -10.87
CA GLY A 298 -22.29 22.15 -12.11
C GLY A 298 -22.01 22.97 -13.38
N GLU A 299 -22.26 24.27 -13.36
CA GLU A 299 -22.13 25.12 -14.55
C GLU A 299 -20.70 25.68 -14.75
N ALA A 300 -19.74 25.28 -13.91
CA ALA A 300 -18.35 25.71 -14.03
C ALA A 300 -17.69 25.11 -15.28
N SER A 301 -17.01 25.94 -16.07
CA SER A 301 -16.14 25.45 -17.13
C SER A 301 -14.92 24.77 -16.52
N VAL A 302 -14.31 23.84 -17.27
CA VAL A 302 -13.05 23.19 -16.89
C VAL A 302 -11.97 24.22 -16.52
N VAL A 303 -11.97 25.38 -17.19
CA VAL A 303 -11.04 26.47 -16.92
C VAL A 303 -11.31 27.18 -15.60
N ALA A 304 -12.58 27.27 -15.16
CA ALA A 304 -12.92 27.85 -13.87
C ALA A 304 -12.50 26.97 -12.67
N LEU A 305 -12.26 25.68 -12.92
CA LEU A 305 -11.80 24.71 -11.92
C LEU A 305 -10.27 24.57 -11.90
N LEU A 306 -9.56 25.26 -12.81
CA LEU A 306 -8.10 25.31 -12.83
C LEU A 306 -7.58 26.31 -11.79
N SER A 307 -6.73 25.84 -10.88
CA SER A 307 -5.93 26.69 -10.01
C SER A 307 -4.45 26.53 -10.34
N THR A 308 -3.71 27.64 -10.35
CA THR A 308 -2.26 27.60 -10.56
C THR A 308 -1.57 27.73 -9.21
N ARG A 309 -0.73 26.75 -8.84
CA ARG A 309 0.02 26.77 -7.58
C ARG A 309 1.47 26.41 -7.85
N ASN A 310 2.39 27.26 -7.43
CA ASN A 310 3.84 27.09 -7.62
C ASN A 310 4.29 26.86 -9.08
N GLY A 311 3.56 27.41 -10.06
CA GLY A 311 3.88 27.26 -11.49
C GLY A 311 3.22 26.04 -12.15
N ASP A 312 2.51 25.21 -11.39
CA ASP A 312 1.80 24.04 -11.90
C ASP A 312 0.28 24.26 -11.89
N LEU A 313 -0.42 23.64 -12.85
CA LEU A 313 -1.87 23.70 -12.95
C LEU A 313 -2.50 22.55 -12.18
N HIS A 314 -3.56 22.84 -11.45
CA HIS A 314 -4.33 21.90 -10.66
C HIS A 314 -5.82 22.01 -11.01
N TRP A 315 -6.55 20.90 -10.97
CA TRP A 315 -8.02 20.94 -10.85
C TRP A 315 -8.44 20.84 -9.39
N ASP A 316 -9.27 21.79 -8.94
CA ASP A 316 -9.87 21.77 -7.62
C ASP A 316 -11.39 21.53 -7.76
N ILE A 317 -11.81 20.26 -7.76
CA ILE A 317 -13.23 19.89 -7.90
C ILE A 317 -13.82 19.52 -6.54
N ASN A 318 -14.85 20.28 -6.14
CA ASN A 318 -15.63 20.03 -4.93
C ASN A 318 -16.88 19.21 -5.27
N PHE A 319 -17.19 18.19 -4.46
CA PHE A 319 -18.34 17.31 -4.70
C PHE A 319 -19.47 17.53 -3.69
N LEU A 320 -20.71 17.30 -4.12
CA LEU A 320 -21.93 17.41 -3.28
C LEU A 320 -22.02 16.28 -2.26
N ARG A 321 -21.43 15.12 -2.59
CA ARG A 321 -21.38 13.92 -1.75
C ARG A 321 -20.05 13.19 -1.95
N ASN A 322 -19.82 12.19 -1.11
CA ASN A 322 -18.63 11.34 -1.25
C ASN A 322 -18.69 10.56 -2.57
N ILE A 323 -17.57 10.56 -3.29
CA ILE A 323 -17.40 9.79 -4.53
C ILE A 323 -17.31 8.30 -4.21
N GLN A 324 -17.99 7.48 -5.00
CA GLN A 324 -17.90 6.03 -4.94
C GLN A 324 -16.92 5.50 -6.00
N ASP A 325 -16.31 4.35 -5.74
CA ASP A 325 -15.20 3.82 -6.53
C ASP A 325 -15.56 3.61 -8.01
N TRP A 326 -16.81 3.25 -8.33
CA TRP A 326 -17.30 3.05 -9.70
C TRP A 326 -17.58 4.36 -10.46
N GLU A 327 -17.67 5.50 -9.76
CA GLU A 327 -17.90 6.83 -10.37
C GLU A 327 -16.59 7.47 -10.85
N LEU A 328 -15.42 6.90 -10.51
CA LEU A 328 -14.10 7.33 -10.99
C LEU A 328 -13.63 6.52 -12.21
N GLU A 329 -14.22 5.34 -12.44
CA GLU A 329 -13.89 4.45 -13.56
C GLU A 329 -14.42 4.98 -14.90
N SER A 330 -15.55 5.69 -14.89
CA SER A 330 -16.20 6.20 -16.11
C SER A 330 -15.53 7.46 -16.69
N ASP A 331 -14.93 8.31 -15.86
CA ASP A 331 -14.44 9.64 -16.28
C ASP A 331 -12.95 9.68 -16.71
N MET A 332 -12.15 8.68 -16.35
CA MET A 332 -10.72 8.63 -16.72
C MET A 332 -10.45 7.95 -18.08
N ASN A 333 -11.50 7.51 -18.79
CA ASN A 333 -11.38 6.87 -20.09
C ASN A 333 -12.38 7.45 -21.13
N PRO A 334 -12.15 8.67 -21.64
CA PRO A 334 -13.11 9.36 -22.52
C PRO A 334 -13.21 8.79 -23.94
N ARG A 335 -12.75 7.56 -24.20
CA ARG A 335 -12.72 6.96 -25.55
C ARG A 335 -13.65 5.79 -25.79
N ASN A 336 -14.50 5.42 -24.83
CA ASN A 336 -15.51 4.40 -25.05
C ASN A 336 -16.91 4.96 -24.79
N GLY A 337 -17.41 5.79 -25.72
CA GLY A 337 -18.78 6.30 -25.55
C GLY A 337 -19.23 7.38 -26.53
N ILE A 338 -19.01 7.23 -27.83
CA ILE A 338 -19.88 7.86 -28.84
C ILE A 338 -20.05 6.83 -29.98
N PRO A 339 -21.29 6.56 -30.46
CA PRO A 339 -21.49 5.78 -31.69
C PRO A 339 -20.83 6.42 -32.91
#